data_AF-A0A843LDK8-F1
#
_entry.id   AF-A0A843LDK8-F1
#
_cell.length_a   1.000
_cell.length_b   1.000
_cell.length_c   1.000
_cell.angle_alpha   90.00
_cell.angle_beta   90.00
_cell.angle_gamma   90.00
#
_symmetry.space_group_name_H-M   'P 1'
#
loop_
_entity.id
_entity.type
_entity.pdbx_description
1 polymer ?
#
loop_
_entity_poly.entity_id
_entity_poly.type
_entity_poly.pdbx_seq_one_letter_code
_entity_poly.pdbx_strand_id
1 'polypeptide(L)'
;MVMRCSFALDPDLMEQIDQFAREHSLDRNEAILELIEAGLSCKDAGEAPVRQPRSFEEFNRLQQELEEVKNALAELKKEVRLVHHTIETDWSRETKGVPFQTKHPWEFWRK
;
A
#
# COMPACT_ATOMS: atom_id res chain seq x y z
N MET A 1 8.89 4.68 -17.50
CA MET A 1 9.85 5.56 -18.22
C MET A 1 11.07 5.70 -17.32
N VAL A 2 12.24 5.22 -17.72
CA VAL A 2 13.46 5.30 -16.90
C VAL A 2 14.20 6.58 -17.28
N MET A 3 14.17 7.60 -16.41
CA MET A 3 15.03 8.78 -16.59
C MET A 3 16.43 8.44 -16.08
N ARG A 4 17.44 8.65 -16.93
CA ARG A 4 18.85 8.52 -16.54
C ARG A 4 19.48 9.91 -16.59
N CYS A 5 19.83 10.43 -15.43
CA CYS A 5 20.58 11.67 -15.30
C CYS A 5 22.08 11.36 -15.18
N SER A 6 22.91 12.20 -15.77
CA SER A 6 24.37 12.11 -15.67
C SER A 6 24.91 13.53 -15.64
N PHE A 7 25.71 13.84 -14.63
CA PHE A 7 26.30 15.15 -14.42
C PHE A 7 27.75 14.96 -13.96
N ALA A 8 28.61 15.89 -14.35
CA ALA A 8 29.98 15.96 -13.84
C ALA A 8 29.94 16.69 -12.50
N LEU A 9 30.56 16.10 -11.48
CA LEU A 9 30.75 16.72 -10.17
C LEU A 9 32.22 17.09 -10.01
N ASP A 10 32.47 18.25 -9.44
CA ASP A 10 33.80 18.60 -8.97
C ASP A 10 34.21 17.65 -7.82
N PRO A 11 35.50 17.30 -7.68
CA PRO A 11 35.97 16.36 -6.66
C PRO A 11 35.60 16.79 -5.23
N ASP A 12 35.71 18.09 -4.93
CA ASP A 12 35.40 18.64 -3.60
C ASP A 12 33.91 18.50 -3.26
N LEU A 13 33.02 18.62 -4.27
CA LEU A 13 31.59 18.43 -4.09
C LEU A 13 31.24 16.95 -3.89
N MET A 14 31.98 16.05 -4.57
CA MET A 14 31.84 14.61 -4.38
C MET A 14 32.20 14.17 -2.96
N GLU A 15 33.27 14.73 -2.38
CA GLU A 15 33.64 14.45 -1.00
C GLU A 15 32.58 14.93 0.00
N GLN A 16 31.97 16.09 -0.24
CA GLN A 16 30.88 16.61 0.60
C GLN A 16 29.64 15.71 0.54
N ILE A 17 29.29 15.22 -0.65
CA ILE A 17 28.19 14.26 -0.83
C ILE A 17 28.50 12.95 -0.11
N ASP A 18 29.73 12.44 -0.21
CA ASP A 18 30.14 11.22 0.47
C ASP A 18 30.12 11.36 1.99
N GLN A 19 30.48 12.54 2.51
CA GLN A 19 30.40 12.83 3.94
C GLN A 19 28.94 12.85 4.40
N PHE A 20 28.06 13.55 3.69
CA PHE A 20 26.62 13.58 3.96
C PHE A 20 26.01 12.17 3.91
N ALA A 21 26.35 11.37 2.89
CA ALA A 21 25.88 10.00 2.75
C ALA A 21 26.28 9.12 3.96
N ARG A 22 27.50 9.28 4.48
CA ARG A 22 27.95 8.56 5.68
C ARG A 22 27.21 8.99 6.94
N GLU A 23 27.02 10.30 7.13
CA GLU A 23 26.30 10.85 8.29
C GLU A 23 24.85 10.38 8.33
N HIS A 24 24.21 10.25 7.16
CA HIS A 24 22.82 9.85 7.03
C HIS A 24 22.63 8.35 6.75
N SER A 25 23.71 7.57 6.64
CA SER A 25 23.70 6.13 6.31
C SER A 25 22.97 5.80 4.99
N LEU A 26 23.19 6.61 3.96
CA LEU A 26 22.55 6.50 2.64
C LEU A 26 23.54 6.06 1.57
N ASP A 27 23.03 5.50 0.46
CA ASP A 27 23.83 5.34 -0.75
C ASP A 27 24.14 6.71 -1.38
N ARG A 28 25.25 6.83 -2.12
CA ARG A 28 25.66 8.07 -2.76
C ARG A 28 24.58 8.62 -3.70
N ASN A 29 23.94 7.75 -4.49
CA ASN A 29 22.89 8.20 -5.42
C ASN A 29 21.64 8.71 -4.68
N GLU A 30 21.37 8.12 -3.52
CA GLU A 30 20.28 8.53 -2.64
C GLU A 30 20.55 9.87 -1.96
N ALA A 31 21.77 10.05 -1.44
CA ALA A 31 22.24 11.32 -0.90
C ALA A 31 22.17 12.45 -1.94
N ILE A 32 22.57 12.18 -3.19
CA ILE A 32 22.45 13.14 -4.30
C ILE A 32 21.00 13.57 -4.50
N LEU A 33 20.07 12.62 -4.55
CA LEU A 33 18.65 12.91 -4.77
C LEU A 33 18.09 13.73 -3.61
N GLU A 34 18.43 13.39 -2.37
CA GLU A 34 17.99 14.13 -1.19
C GLU A 34 18.51 15.57 -1.17
N LEU A 35 19.78 15.79 -1.54
CA LEU A 35 20.36 17.13 -1.64
C LEU A 35 19.71 17.96 -2.75
N ILE A 36 19.38 17.35 -3.89
CA ILE A 36 18.65 18.02 -4.98
C ILE A 36 17.24 18.40 -4.52
N GLU A 37 16.53 17.49 -3.86
CA GLU A 37 15.18 17.73 -3.34
C GLU A 37 15.17 18.83 -2.26
N ALA A 38 16.15 18.82 -1.35
CA ALA A 38 16.33 19.87 -0.36
C ALA A 38 16.64 21.23 -1.01
N GLY A 39 17.50 21.24 -2.05
CA GLY A 39 17.82 22.44 -2.82
C GLY A 39 16.65 23.00 -3.62
N LEU A 40 15.79 22.14 -4.17
CA LEU A 40 14.54 22.53 -4.84
C LEU A 40 13.52 23.08 -3.84
N SER A 41 13.35 22.38 -2.72
CA SER A 41 12.48 22.80 -1.63
C SER A 41 12.85 24.17 -1.05
N CYS A 42 14.15 24.47 -0.95
CA CYS A 42 14.65 25.76 -0.46
C CYS A 42 14.37 26.92 -1.44
N LYS A 43 14.20 26.65 -2.74
CA LYS A 43 13.83 27.67 -3.73
C LYS A 43 12.34 27.99 -3.74
N ASP A 44 11.50 27.00 -3.45
CA ASP A 44 10.05 27.11 -3.65
C ASP A 44 9.27 27.58 -2.41
N ALA A 45 9.82 27.49 -1.19
CA ALA A 45 9.08 27.91 0.00
C ALA A 45 9.96 28.41 1.15
N GLY A 46 9.57 29.56 1.73
CA GLY A 46 9.96 29.97 3.10
C GLY A 46 9.28 29.15 4.21
N GLU A 47 8.76 27.97 3.87
CA GLU A 47 8.12 27.01 4.78
C GLU A 47 8.75 25.63 4.61
N ALA A 48 8.93 24.93 5.72
CA ALA A 48 9.69 23.69 5.80
C ALA A 48 9.13 22.62 4.84
N PRO A 49 9.99 21.94 4.07
CA PRO A 49 9.53 20.93 3.12
C PRO A 49 8.91 19.75 3.85
N VAL A 50 7.67 19.45 3.50
CA VAL A 50 7.05 18.16 3.77
C VAL A 50 7.86 17.13 3.00
N ARG A 51 8.53 16.22 3.72
CA ARG A 51 9.20 15.05 3.16
C ARG A 51 8.29 14.38 2.14
N GLN A 52 8.61 14.50 0.85
CA GLN A 52 8.04 13.65 -0.17
C GLN A 52 9.01 12.47 -0.35
N PRO A 53 8.83 11.35 0.36
CA PRO A 53 9.59 10.15 0.04
C PRO A 53 9.29 9.76 -1.41
N ARG A 54 10.26 9.12 -2.07
CA ARG A 54 10.19 8.69 -3.48
C ARG A 54 8.91 7.88 -3.72
N SER A 55 7.88 8.60 -4.16
CA SER A 55 6.50 8.14 -4.13
C SER A 55 6.24 6.96 -5.06
N PHE A 56 7.13 6.69 -6.02
CA PHE A 56 6.83 5.73 -7.08
C PHE A 56 7.05 4.27 -6.68
N GLU A 57 8.12 3.95 -5.94
CA GLU A 57 8.40 2.57 -5.53
C GLU A 57 7.50 2.14 -4.37
N GLU A 58 7.29 3.02 -3.40
CA GLU A 58 6.35 2.79 -2.30
C GLU A 58 4.90 2.68 -2.81
N PHE A 59 4.51 3.51 -3.79
CA PHE A 59 3.19 3.41 -4.40
C PHE A 59 3.00 2.09 -5.14
N ASN A 60 4.00 1.63 -5.92
CA ASN A 60 3.92 0.34 -6.60
C ASN A 60 3.79 -0.82 -5.60
N ARG A 61 4.54 -0.76 -4.49
CA ARG A 61 4.43 -1.75 -3.41
C ARG A 61 3.05 -1.73 -2.76
N LEU A 62 2.54 -0.54 -2.41
CA LEU A 62 1.21 -0.38 -1.84
C LEU A 62 0.12 -0.87 -2.80
N GLN A 63 0.26 -0.62 -4.10
CA GLN A 63 -0.68 -1.09 -5.12
C GLN A 63 -0.69 -2.63 -5.20
N GLN A 64 0.47 -3.27 -5.09
CA GLN A 64 0.59 -4.73 -5.06
C GLN A 64 -0.06 -5.31 -3.79
N GLU A 65 0.28 -4.77 -2.61
CA GLU A 65 -0.30 -5.20 -1.33
C GLU A 65 -1.83 -5.03 -1.32
N LEU A 66 -2.35 -3.95 -1.90
CA LEU A 66 -3.79 -3.70 -2.01
C LEU A 66 -4.49 -4.71 -2.92
N GLU A 67 -3.88 -5.09 -4.04
CA GLU A 67 -4.45 -6.11 -4.94
C GLU A 67 -4.45 -7.50 -4.28
N GLU A 68 -3.43 -7.83 -3.49
CA GLU A 68 -3.40 -9.06 -2.68
C GLU A 68 -4.55 -9.09 -1.67
N VAL A 69 -4.78 -8.00 -0.94
CA VAL A 69 -5.90 -7.86 0.02
C VAL A 69 -7.25 -8.00 -0.69
N LYS A 70 -7.41 -7.38 -1.85
CA LYS A 70 -8.63 -7.44 -2.66
C LYS A 70 -8.91 -8.87 -3.13
N ASN A 71 -7.88 -9.62 -3.51
CA ASN A 71 -8.00 -11.03 -3.88
C ASN A 71 -8.42 -11.89 -2.67
N ALA A 72 -7.78 -11.70 -1.51
CA ALA A 72 -8.15 -12.39 -0.28
C ALA A 72 -9.61 -12.12 0.11
N LEU A 73 -10.07 -10.87 -0.01
CA LEU A 73 -11.45 -10.49 0.27
C LEU A 73 -12.43 -11.13 -0.74
N ALA A 74 -12.05 -11.25 -2.01
CA ALA A 74 -12.85 -11.91 -3.03
C ALA A 74 -13.04 -13.41 -2.73
N GLU A 75 -11.98 -14.09 -2.30
CA GLU A 75 -12.06 -15.49 -1.87
C GLU A 75 -12.92 -15.65 -0.60
N LEU A 76 -12.72 -14.81 0.42
CA LEU A 76 -13.56 -14.81 1.62
C LEU A 76 -15.04 -14.61 1.27
N LYS A 77 -15.37 -13.71 0.34
CA LYS A 77 -16.74 -13.50 -0.13
C LYS A 77 -17.33 -14.73 -0.81
N LYS A 78 -16.52 -15.52 -1.54
CA LYS A 78 -16.97 -16.79 -2.13
C LYS A 78 -17.24 -17.82 -1.05
N GLU A 79 -16.37 -17.95 -0.07
CA GLU A 79 -16.55 -18.88 1.05
C GLU A 79 -17.81 -18.54 1.86
N VAL A 80 -18.04 -17.26 2.18
CA VAL A 80 -19.26 -16.83 2.88
C VAL A 80 -20.52 -17.17 2.07
N ARG A 81 -20.49 -17.01 0.74
CA ARG A 81 -21.61 -17.41 -0.12
C ARG A 81 -21.83 -18.92 -0.10
N LEU A 82 -20.76 -19.71 -0.12
CA LEU A 82 -20.85 -21.17 -0.01
C LEU A 82 -21.43 -21.58 1.35
N VAL A 83 -20.94 -21.01 2.44
CA VAL A 83 -21.46 -21.25 3.80
C VAL A 83 -22.94 -20.89 3.89
N HIS A 84 -23.34 -19.72 3.37
CA HIS A 84 -24.74 -19.33 3.31
C HIS A 84 -25.58 -20.35 2.54
N HIS A 85 -25.12 -20.78 1.37
CA HIS A 85 -25.82 -21.76 0.55
C HIS A 85 -25.94 -23.12 1.25
N THR A 86 -24.87 -23.59 1.91
CA THR A 86 -24.87 -24.84 2.67
C THR A 86 -25.86 -24.76 3.83
N ILE A 87 -25.83 -23.68 4.62
CA ILE A 87 -26.77 -23.46 5.72
C ILE A 87 -28.21 -23.43 5.20
N GLU A 88 -28.48 -22.73 4.10
CA GLU A 88 -29.82 -22.65 3.51
C GLU A 88 -30.30 -24.02 3.00
N THR A 89 -29.40 -24.82 2.42
CA THR A 89 -29.70 -26.16 1.92
C THR A 89 -29.95 -27.14 3.06
N ASP A 90 -29.12 -27.13 4.09
CA ASP A 90 -29.27 -27.97 5.28
C ASP A 90 -30.53 -27.59 6.06
N TRP A 91 -30.77 -26.29 6.24
CA TRP A 91 -32.01 -25.77 6.84
C TRP A 91 -33.25 -26.23 6.06
N SER A 92 -33.23 -26.12 4.73
CA SER A 92 -34.32 -26.58 3.87
C SER A 92 -34.53 -28.10 3.92
N ARG A 93 -33.46 -28.87 4.20
CA ARG A 93 -33.53 -30.33 4.36
C ARG A 93 -34.11 -30.73 5.71
N GLU A 94 -33.73 -30.02 6.78
CA GLU A 94 -34.21 -30.26 8.15
C GLU A 94 -35.65 -29.79 8.37
N THR A 95 -36.06 -28.70 7.72
CA THR A 95 -37.40 -28.10 7.87
C THR A 95 -38.54 -28.82 7.15
N LYS A 96 -38.27 -29.93 6.45
CA LYS A 96 -39.30 -30.75 5.76
C LYS A 96 -40.40 -31.32 6.68
N GLY A 97 -40.36 -31.08 7.99
CA GLY A 97 -41.36 -31.56 8.95
C GLY A 97 -42.08 -30.52 9.80
N VAL A 98 -41.69 -29.24 9.83
CA VAL A 98 -42.33 -28.27 10.77
C VAL A 98 -42.50 -26.89 10.14
N PRO A 99 -43.74 -26.42 9.93
CA PRO A 99 -43.99 -25.05 9.54
C PRO A 99 -43.78 -24.14 10.76
N PHE A 100 -43.03 -23.05 10.55
CA PHE A 100 -42.88 -21.90 11.47
C PHE A 100 -41.61 -21.86 12.34
N GLN A 101 -40.49 -21.45 11.73
CA GLN A 101 -39.55 -20.51 12.35
C GLN A 101 -39.20 -19.43 11.31
N THR A 102 -39.78 -18.24 11.49
CA THR A 102 -39.81 -17.13 10.52
C THR A 102 -38.59 -16.20 10.56
N LYS A 103 -37.49 -16.60 11.21
CA LYS A 103 -36.27 -15.79 11.27
C LYS A 103 -35.05 -16.63 11.02
N HIS A 104 -34.38 -16.34 9.92
CA HIS A 104 -33.14 -17.02 9.58
C HIS A 104 -32.00 -16.53 10.48
N PRO A 105 -31.15 -17.42 11.04
CA PRO A 105 -30.05 -17.03 11.91
C PRO A 105 -29.08 -15.99 11.28
N TRP A 106 -28.97 -15.95 9.96
CA TRP A 106 -28.14 -15.00 9.24
C TRP A 106 -28.77 -13.61 9.07
N GLU A 107 -30.06 -13.42 9.37
CA GLU A 107 -30.68 -12.08 9.44
C GLU A 107 -30.06 -11.21 10.55
N PHE A 108 -29.39 -11.81 11.53
CA PHE A 108 -28.62 -11.09 12.55
C PHE A 108 -27.44 -10.29 11.96
N TRP A 109 -26.93 -10.70 10.80
CA TRP A 109 -25.76 -10.10 10.14
C TRP A 109 -26.15 -8.97 9.17
N ARG A 110 -27.45 -8.69 9.00
CA ARG A 110 -27.98 -7.61 8.12
C ARG A 110 -28.06 -6.23 8.79
N LYS A 111 -27.66 -6.09 10.05
CA LYS A 111 -27.64 -4.81 10.78
C LYS A 111 -26.31 -4.09 10.65
#